data_AF-A0A934AQL4-F1
#
_entry.id   AF-A0A934AQL4-F1
#
_cell.length_a   1.000
_cell.length_b   1.000
_cell.length_c   1.000
_cell.angle_alpha   90.00
_cell.angle_beta   90.00
_cell.angle_gamma   90.00
#
_symmetry.space_group_name_H-M   'P 1'
#
loop_
_entity.id
_entity.type
_entity.pdbx_description
1 polymer ?
#
loop_
_entity_poly.entity_id
_entity_poly.type
_entity_poly.pdbx_seq_one_letter_code
_entity_poly.pdbx_strand_id
1 'polypeptide(L)'
;MTKEELEELLCAPYCSFYKPGKDEEPGCKGSVIFKNLFEEGKKVPVRTDRIVVSFETEDDLFQAVCRTCPFFEQDCDFAEWKRGDAVREALKPCGGFLCLGHCLDHGTIDIEDINRVI
;
A
#
# COMPACT_ATOMS: atom_id res chain seq x y z
N MET A 1 -0.44 11.81 11.95
CA MET A 1 -1.74 11.72 11.23
C MET A 1 -2.71 10.94 12.10
N THR A 2 -3.97 11.36 12.21
CA THR A 2 -5.02 10.59 12.92
C THR A 2 -5.47 9.39 12.09
N LYS A 3 -6.26 8.49 12.69
CA LYS A 3 -6.82 7.33 11.97
C LYS A 3 -7.80 7.80 10.88
N GLU A 4 -8.66 8.75 11.21
CA GLU A 4 -9.67 9.31 10.32
C GLU A 4 -9.00 9.98 9.11
N GLU A 5 -7.94 10.76 9.35
CA GLU A 5 -7.14 11.36 8.27
C GLU A 5 -6.54 10.28 7.35
N LEU A 6 -5.99 9.20 7.91
CA LEU A 6 -5.44 8.10 7.12
C LEU A 6 -6.52 7.39 6.29
N GLU A 7 -7.70 7.17 6.88
CA GLU A 7 -8.83 6.56 6.19
C GLU A 7 -9.33 7.43 5.03
N GLU A 8 -9.46 8.74 5.23
CA GLU A 8 -9.91 9.68 4.19
C GLU A 8 -8.89 9.84 3.05
N LEU A 9 -7.60 9.79 3.37
CA LEU A 9 -6.52 10.02 2.40
C LEU A 9 -6.09 8.76 1.64
N LEU A 10 -6.18 7.60 2.27
CA LEU A 10 -5.64 6.36 1.72
C LEU A 10 -6.70 5.26 1.56
N CYS A 11 -7.41 4.92 2.63
CA CYS A 11 -8.26 3.73 2.64
C CYS A 11 -9.52 3.91 1.81
N ALA A 12 -10.32 4.95 2.10
CA ALA A 12 -11.56 5.26 1.40
C ALA A 12 -11.39 5.49 -0.11
N PRO A 13 -10.37 6.25 -0.58
CA PRO A 13 -10.21 6.49 -2.01
C PRO A 13 -9.56 5.34 -2.79
N TYR A 14 -8.67 4.54 -2.18
CA TYR A 14 -7.79 3.61 -2.93
C TYR A 14 -7.91 2.15 -2.54
N CYS A 15 -8.44 1.82 -1.36
CA CYS A 15 -8.48 0.45 -0.90
C CYS A 15 -9.84 -0.21 -1.20
N SER A 16 -9.86 -1.18 -2.12
CA SER A 16 -11.05 -1.99 -2.40
C SER A 16 -11.52 -2.85 -1.22
N PHE A 17 -10.67 -3.01 -0.20
CA PHE A 17 -10.94 -3.80 0.99
C PHE A 17 -11.43 -2.96 2.17
N TYR A 18 -11.39 -1.63 2.07
CA TYR A 18 -11.77 -0.74 3.16
C TYR A 18 -13.27 -0.88 3.51
N LYS A 19 -13.55 -1.01 4.81
CA LYS A 19 -14.90 -1.09 5.37
C LYS A 19 -15.06 0.02 6.42
N PRO A 20 -15.88 1.05 6.16
CA PRO A 20 -16.07 2.16 7.09
C PRO A 20 -16.50 1.69 8.49
N GLY A 21 -15.88 2.23 9.52
CA GLY A 21 -16.23 1.95 10.92
C GLY A 21 -15.77 0.59 11.44
N LYS A 22 -14.96 -0.17 10.69
CA LYS A 22 -14.26 -1.34 11.23
C LYS A 22 -12.94 -0.91 11.88
N ASP A 23 -12.67 -1.45 13.07
CA ASP A 23 -11.34 -1.38 13.67
C ASP A 23 -10.51 -2.56 13.16
N GLU A 24 -9.60 -2.30 12.24
CA GLU A 24 -8.58 -3.26 11.81
C GLU A 24 -7.28 -2.92 12.53
N GLU A 25 -7.05 -3.57 13.68
CA GLU A 25 -5.77 -3.55 14.38
C GLU A 25 -5.09 -4.93 14.35
N PRO A 26 -3.83 -5.02 13.89
CA PRO A 26 -3.07 -3.94 13.26
C PRO A 26 -3.61 -3.63 11.85
N GLY A 27 -3.54 -2.36 11.45
CA GLY A 27 -3.92 -1.94 10.10
C GLY A 27 -3.02 -2.55 9.03
N CYS A 28 -3.46 -2.50 7.76
CA CYS A 28 -2.68 -2.94 6.60
C CYS A 28 -1.25 -2.36 6.62
N LYS A 29 -0.23 -3.19 6.37
CA LYS A 29 1.18 -2.77 6.44
C LYS A 29 1.48 -1.56 5.53
N GLY A 30 0.85 -1.48 4.36
CA GLY A 30 0.99 -0.33 3.46
C GLY A 30 0.44 0.97 4.04
N SER A 31 -0.65 0.94 4.82
CA SER A 31 -1.18 2.15 5.48
C SER A 31 -0.32 2.59 6.65
N VAL A 32 0.28 1.64 7.38
CA VAL A 32 1.26 1.91 8.44
C VAL A 32 2.50 2.60 7.89
N ILE A 33 3.08 2.06 6.81
CA ILE A 33 4.27 2.66 6.16
C ILE A 33 3.93 4.07 5.64
N PHE A 34 2.79 4.24 4.98
CA PHE A 34 2.35 5.55 4.48
C PHE A 34 2.25 6.58 5.61
N LYS A 35 1.65 6.19 6.75
CA LYS A 35 1.53 7.05 7.93
C LYS A 35 2.92 7.44 8.45
N ASN A 36 3.83 6.48 8.61
CA ASN A 36 5.17 6.74 9.12
C ASN A 36 5.95 7.71 8.21
N LEU A 37 5.89 7.51 6.88
CA LEU A 37 6.52 8.42 5.92
C LEU A 37 5.94 9.83 5.99
N PHE A 38 4.62 9.95 6.14
CA PHE A 38 3.98 11.25 6.33
C PHE A 38 4.45 11.94 7.62
N GLU A 39 4.59 11.20 8.72
CA GLU A 39 5.07 11.71 10.00
C GLU A 39 6.55 12.12 9.96
N GLU A 40 7.35 11.50 9.08
CA GLU A 40 8.71 11.95 8.74
C GLU A 40 8.76 13.16 7.80
N GLY A 41 7.60 13.69 7.38
CA GLY A 41 7.51 14.86 6.50
C GLY A 41 7.71 14.56 5.01
N LYS A 42 7.62 13.30 4.60
CA LYS A 42 7.67 12.92 3.17
C LYS A 42 6.39 13.34 2.47
N LYS A 43 6.53 13.71 1.19
CA LYS A 43 5.40 14.10 0.35
C LYS A 43 4.74 12.85 -0.22
N VAL A 44 3.64 12.45 0.40
CA VAL A 44 2.77 11.39 -0.10
C VAL A 44 1.54 12.01 -0.80
N PRO A 45 1.04 11.42 -1.89
CA PRO A 45 -0.07 11.95 -2.66
C PRO A 45 -1.36 11.91 -1.82
N VAL A 46 -2.06 13.05 -1.79
CA VAL A 46 -3.25 13.25 -0.93
C VAL A 46 -4.56 13.03 -1.70
N ARG A 47 -4.52 12.96 -3.04
CA ARG A 47 -5.63 12.59 -3.92
C ARG A 47 -5.17 12.60 -5.38
N THR A 48 -5.20 11.46 -6.03
CA THR A 48 -5.14 11.28 -7.49
C THR A 48 -6.36 10.47 -7.96
N ASP A 49 -6.85 10.80 -9.15
CA ASP A 49 -7.98 10.16 -9.83
C ASP A 49 -7.58 8.84 -10.53
N ARG A 50 -6.28 8.65 -10.78
CA ARG A 50 -5.71 7.41 -11.30
C ARG A 50 -4.36 7.10 -10.65
N ILE A 51 -4.32 6.05 -9.84
CA ILE A 51 -3.06 5.41 -9.46
C ILE A 51 -2.76 4.32 -10.47
N VAL A 52 -1.68 4.50 -11.21
CA VAL A 52 -1.05 3.46 -12.01
C VAL A 52 0.33 3.25 -11.40
N VAL A 53 0.69 1.98 -11.18
CA VAL A 53 2.00 1.58 -10.68
C VAL A 53 2.71 0.85 -11.82
N SER A 54 3.96 1.21 -12.10
CA SER A 54 4.78 0.53 -13.09
C SER A 54 5.08 -0.91 -12.65
N PHE A 55 5.33 -1.80 -13.62
CA PHE A 55 5.61 -3.20 -13.32
C PHE A 55 6.87 -3.39 -12.46
N GLU A 56 7.91 -2.57 -12.69
CA GLU A 56 9.15 -2.57 -11.92
C GLU A 56 8.89 -2.18 -10.45
N THR A 57 8.18 -1.06 -10.24
CA THR A 57 7.80 -0.60 -8.91
C THR A 57 6.90 -1.59 -8.17
N GLU A 58 6.01 -2.28 -8.90
CA GLU A 58 5.16 -3.31 -8.32
C GLU A 58 5.99 -4.48 -7.76
N ASP A 59 7.00 -4.94 -8.50
CA ASP A 59 7.87 -6.02 -8.05
C ASP A 59 8.71 -5.60 -6.83
N ASP A 60 9.30 -4.41 -6.85
CA ASP A 60 10.08 -3.89 -5.72
C ASP A 60 9.23 -3.74 -4.46
N LEU A 61 8.02 -3.17 -4.57
CA LEU A 61 7.10 -3.06 -3.45
C LEU A 61 6.61 -4.39 -2.94
N PHE A 62 6.41 -5.37 -3.82
CA PHE A 62 6.01 -6.69 -3.39
C PHE A 62 7.07 -7.31 -2.49
N GLN A 63 8.36 -7.13 -2.80
CA GLN A 63 9.45 -7.61 -1.97
C GLN A 63 9.56 -6.85 -0.64
N ALA A 64 9.46 -5.52 -0.67
CA ALA A 64 9.67 -4.67 0.51
C ALA A 64 8.48 -4.67 1.47
N VAL A 65 7.26 -4.56 0.94
CA VAL A 65 6.04 -4.33 1.73
C VAL A 65 5.25 -5.62 1.93
N CYS A 66 4.95 -6.35 0.85
CA CYS A 66 4.03 -7.48 0.94
C CYS A 66 4.60 -8.63 1.77
N ARG A 67 5.90 -8.92 1.68
CA ARG A 67 6.53 -10.01 2.47
C ARG A 67 6.51 -9.80 3.98
N THR A 68 6.40 -8.56 4.44
CA THR A 68 6.33 -8.22 5.87
C THR A 68 4.90 -7.93 6.32
N CYS A 69 3.93 -8.09 5.41
CA CYS A 69 2.53 -7.82 5.69
C CYS A 69 1.89 -8.99 6.46
N PRO A 70 1.14 -8.73 7.54
CA PRO A 70 0.42 -9.78 8.29
C PRO A 70 -0.54 -10.61 7.43
N PHE A 71 -1.05 -10.01 6.34
CA PHE A 71 -2.03 -10.62 5.44
C PHE A 71 -1.38 -11.45 4.31
N PHE A 72 -0.05 -11.53 4.24
CA PHE A 72 0.68 -12.11 3.11
C PHE A 72 0.36 -13.59 2.83
N GLU A 73 0.24 -14.41 3.88
CA GLU A 73 0.18 -15.86 3.70
C GLU A 73 -1.21 -16.39 3.35
N GLN A 74 -2.27 -15.82 3.93
CA GLN A 74 -3.63 -16.41 3.90
C GLN A 74 -4.78 -15.43 3.63
N ASP A 75 -4.53 -14.11 3.65
CA ASP A 75 -5.60 -13.10 3.59
C ASP A 75 -5.35 -12.02 2.51
N CYS A 76 -4.60 -12.38 1.46
CA CYS A 76 -4.27 -11.46 0.38
C CYS A 76 -4.25 -12.14 -0.99
N ASP A 77 -5.39 -12.07 -1.68
CA ASP A 77 -5.55 -12.59 -3.06
C ASP A 77 -4.48 -12.03 -4.01
N PHE A 78 -4.09 -10.76 -3.84
CA PHE A 78 -3.02 -10.14 -4.62
C PHE A 78 -1.66 -10.84 -4.41
N ALA A 79 -1.34 -11.22 -3.18
CA ALA A 79 -0.08 -11.91 -2.87
C ALA A 79 -0.09 -13.36 -3.37
N GLU A 80 -1.22 -14.07 -3.26
CA GLU A 80 -1.40 -15.39 -3.86
C GLU A 80 -1.18 -15.36 -5.37
N TRP A 81 -1.77 -14.37 -6.04
CA TRP A 81 -1.55 -14.18 -7.47
C TRP A 81 -0.08 -13.91 -7.82
N LYS A 82 0.60 -12.99 -7.11
CA LYS A 82 2.02 -12.70 -7.35
C LYS A 82 2.94 -13.91 -7.10
N ARG A 83 2.54 -14.87 -6.25
CA ARG A 83 3.29 -16.11 -6.02
C ARG A 83 3.21 -17.11 -7.19
N GLY A 84 2.33 -16.88 -8.16
CA GLY A 84 2.21 -17.72 -9.35
C GLY A 84 1.16 -18.83 -9.24
N ASP A 85 0.32 -18.80 -8.20
CA ASP A 85 -0.69 -19.84 -7.93
C ASP A 85 -2.04 -19.53 -8.58
N ALA A 86 -2.21 -18.35 -9.20
CA ALA A 86 -3.45 -17.92 -9.85
C ALA A 86 -3.25 -17.33 -11.25
N VAL A 87 -4.27 -17.47 -12.10
CA VAL A 87 -4.36 -16.80 -13.40
C VAL A 87 -4.29 -15.28 -13.17
N ARG A 88 -3.78 -14.53 -14.16
CA ARG A 88 -3.70 -13.06 -14.20
C ARG A 88 -5.10 -12.41 -14.23
N GLU A 89 -5.93 -12.71 -13.24
CA GLU A 89 -7.17 -12.00 -12.98
C GLU A 89 -6.84 -10.71 -12.23
N ALA A 90 -7.70 -9.70 -12.42
CA ALA A 90 -7.50 -8.33 -11.95
C ALA A 90 -7.67 -8.20 -10.42
N LEU A 91 -6.91 -8.98 -9.66
CA LEU A 91 -6.85 -8.89 -8.21
C LEU A 91 -6.13 -7.60 -7.86
N LYS A 92 -6.84 -6.72 -7.16
CA LYS A 92 -6.37 -5.37 -6.87
C LYS A 92 -5.47 -5.42 -5.64
N PRO A 93 -4.28 -4.79 -5.68
CA PRO A 93 -3.49 -4.59 -4.49
C PRO A 93 -4.23 -3.67 -3.50
N CYS A 94 -3.79 -3.65 -2.24
CA CYS A 94 -4.37 -2.77 -1.24
C CYS A 94 -4.07 -1.29 -1.55
N GLY A 95 -4.86 -0.37 -0.97
CA GLY A 95 -4.67 1.07 -1.17
C GLY A 95 -3.28 1.57 -0.75
N GLY A 96 -2.72 0.98 0.32
CA GLY A 96 -1.36 1.27 0.77
C GLY A 96 -0.30 0.95 -0.29
N PHE A 97 -0.40 -0.22 -0.91
CA PHE A 97 0.50 -0.63 -1.99
C PHE A 97 0.39 0.32 -3.19
N LEU A 98 -0.83 0.65 -3.61
CA LEU A 98 -1.08 1.58 -4.71
C LEU A 98 -0.45 2.96 -4.45
N CYS A 99 -0.72 3.55 -3.28
CA CYS A 99 -0.18 4.86 -2.93
C CYS A 99 1.34 4.88 -2.86
N LEU A 100 1.97 3.86 -2.25
CA LEU A 100 3.43 3.76 -2.20
C LEU A 100 4.03 3.60 -3.60
N GLY A 101 3.38 2.81 -4.46
CA GLY A 101 3.84 2.62 -5.85
C GLY A 101 3.79 3.91 -6.65
N HIS A 102 2.72 4.68 -6.48
CA HIS A 102 2.64 6.01 -7.08
C HIS A 102 3.78 6.92 -6.61
N CYS A 103 4.11 6.91 -5.31
CA CYS A 103 5.19 7.73 -4.77
C CYS A 103 6.54 7.37 -5.37
N LEU A 104 6.84 6.07 -5.48
CA LEU A 104 8.07 5.55 -6.07
C LEU A 104 8.18 5.93 -7.54
N ASP A 105 7.13 5.70 -8.33
CA ASP A 105 7.10 6.04 -9.76
C ASP A 105 7.32 7.55 -10.00
N HIS A 106 6.90 8.40 -9.06
CA HIS A 106 7.05 9.86 -9.15
C HIS A 106 8.27 10.39 -8.38
N GLY A 107 9.08 9.52 -7.78
CA GLY A 107 10.28 9.88 -7.04
C GLY A 107 10.05 10.74 -5.80
N THR A 108 8.85 10.71 -5.20
CA THR A 108 8.58 11.45 -3.96
C THR A 108 9.07 10.72 -2.71
N ILE A 109 9.28 9.41 -2.84
CA ILE A 109 9.98 8.53 -1.90
C ILE A 109 10.85 7.56 -2.72
N ASP A 110 11.77 6.87 -2.06
CA ASP A 110 12.51 5.73 -2.61
C ASP A 110 12.30 4.46 -1.77
N ILE A 111 12.88 3.33 -2.20
CA ILE A 111 12.80 2.06 -1.46
C ILE A 111 13.53 2.14 -0.11
N GLU A 112 14.55 3.00 0.01
CA GLU A 112 15.31 3.17 1.25
C GLU A 112 14.45 3.86 2.33
N ASP A 113 13.64 4.84 1.93
CA ASP A 113 12.64 5.47 2.78
C ASP A 113 11.63 4.45 3.32
N ILE A 114 11.15 3.54 2.47
CA ILE A 114 10.23 2.47 2.87
C ILE A 114 10.89 1.54 3.87
N ASN A 115 12.11 1.06 3.59
CA ASN A 115 12.83 0.15 4.46
C ASN A 115 13.19 0.76 5.82
N ARG A 116 13.35 2.09 5.91
CA ARG A 116 13.63 2.80 7.17
C ARG A 116 12.46 2.75 8.16
N VAL A 117 11.22 2.65 7.67
CA VAL A 117 9.99 2.79 8.48
C VAL A 117 9.19 1.50 8.64
N ILE A 118 9.72 0.38 8.15
CA ILE A 118 9.10 -0.96 8.24
C ILE A 118 9.33 -1.59 9.61
#